data_AF-W1Y3F9-F1
#
_entry.id   AF-W1Y3F9-F1
#
_cell.length_a   1.000
_cell.length_b   1.000
_cell.length_c   1.000
_cell.angle_alpha   90.00
_cell.angle_beta   90.00
_cell.angle_gamma   90.00
#
_symmetry.space_group_name_H-M   'P 1'
#
loop_
_entity.id
_entity.type
_entity.pdbx_description
1 polymer ?
#
loop_
_entity_poly.entity_id
_entity_poly.type
_entity_poly.pdbx_seq_one_letter_code
_entity_poly.pdbx_strand_id
1 'polypeptide(L)'
;IKRVVVSTYQAVSGAGKEGIEELENQVKQYTAGEEMTANLLPTGSAPKHYPVAFNLLPQIDVFLENDYTKEEMKMVYETQKILHDETIQVVPTTVRVPVYRSHSESVL
;
A
#
# COMPACT_ATOMS: atom_id res chain seq x y z
N ILE A 1 2.79 -22.35 -12.20
CA ILE A 1 2.12 -21.05 -12.50
C ILE A 1 3.06 -20.31 -13.45
N LYS A 2 2.58 -19.66 -14.51
CA LYS A 2 3.48 -18.96 -15.45
C LYS A 2 3.56 -17.46 -15.18
N ARG A 3 2.41 -16.84 -14.95
CA ARG A 3 2.29 -15.41 -14.67
C ARG A 3 1.16 -15.18 -13.66
N VAL A 4 1.31 -14.15 -12.84
CA VAL A 4 0.29 -13.60 -11.96
C VAL A 4 0.24 -12.09 -12.19
N VAL A 5 -0.95 -11.54 -12.45
CA VAL A 5 -1.17 -10.09 -12.39
C VAL A 5 -1.99 -9.81 -11.14
N VAL A 6 -1.48 -8.97 -10.25
CA VAL A 6 -2.12 -8.72 -8.95
C VAL A 6 -2.24 -7.23 -8.67
N SER A 7 -3.41 -6.81 -8.23
CA SER A 7 -3.64 -5.47 -7.68
C SER A 7 -4.10 -5.60 -6.23
N THR A 8 -3.36 -5.01 -5.31
CA THR A 8 -3.65 -5.10 -3.88
C THR A 8 -4.45 -3.88 -3.40
N TYR A 9 -5.29 -4.12 -2.40
CA TYR A 9 -6.06 -3.12 -1.66
C TYR A 9 -5.68 -3.29 -0.20
N GLN A 10 -4.56 -2.68 0.18
CA GLN A 10 -3.94 -2.88 1.49
C GLN A 10 -4.51 -1.90 2.52
N ALA A 11 -4.92 -2.45 3.67
CA ALA A 11 -5.39 -1.69 4.82
C ALA A 11 -4.30 -0.82 5.46
N VAL A 12 -4.71 0.25 6.15
CA VAL A 12 -3.82 1.18 6.85
C VAL A 12 -3.13 0.56 8.07
N SER A 13 -3.66 -0.52 8.64
CA SER A 13 -2.95 -1.27 9.71
C SER A 13 -1.59 -1.82 9.27
N GLY A 14 -1.36 -1.99 7.97
CA GLY A 14 -0.05 -2.40 7.44
C GLY A 14 1.05 -1.35 7.68
N ALA A 15 0.67 -0.09 7.92
CA ALA A 15 1.59 0.99 8.32
C ALA A 15 1.69 1.11 9.87
N GLY A 16 1.15 0.15 10.62
CA GLY A 16 1.16 0.16 12.09
C GLY A 16 -0.01 0.96 12.71
N LYS A 17 0.08 1.17 14.03
CA LYS A 17 -0.94 1.89 14.82
C LYS A 17 -1.16 3.31 14.31
N GLU A 18 -0.06 3.99 13.95
CA GLU A 18 -0.08 5.37 13.46
C GLU A 18 -0.89 5.50 12.16
N GLY A 19 -0.88 4.48 11.28
CA GLY A 19 -1.69 4.49 10.05
C GLY A 19 -3.19 4.39 10.33
N ILE A 20 -3.59 3.65 11.38
CA ILE A 20 -4.99 3.59 11.83
C ILE A 20 -5.41 4.94 12.40
N GLU A 21 -4.58 5.53 13.28
CA GLU A 21 -4.84 6.82 13.91
C GLU A 21 -4.90 7.95 12.88
N GLU A 22 -4.03 7.94 11.88
CA GLU A 22 -4.04 8.91 10.78
C GLU A 22 -5.36 8.86 9.99
N LEU A 23 -5.84 7.67 9.61
CA LEU A 23 -7.15 7.53 8.94
C LEU A 23 -8.30 8.01 9.85
N GLU A 24 -8.31 7.63 11.13
CA GLU A 24 -9.35 8.08 12.07
C GLU A 24 -9.39 9.60 12.22
N ASN A 25 -8.21 10.23 12.33
CA ASN A 25 -8.10 11.68 12.47
C ASN A 25 -8.52 12.40 11.18
N GLN A 26 -8.08 11.92 10.02
CA GLN A 26 -8.48 12.49 8.73
C GLN A 26 -10.00 12.40 8.50
N VAL A 27 -10.64 11.29 8.89
CA VAL A 27 -12.11 11.17 8.83
C VAL A 27 -12.79 12.20 9.74
N LYS A 28 -12.31 12.38 10.98
CA LYS A 28 -12.85 13.41 11.90
C LYS A 28 -12.69 14.82 11.33
N GLN A 29 -11.49 15.16 10.85
CA GLN A 29 -11.18 16.46 10.24
C GLN A 29 -12.12 16.74 9.06
N TYR A 30 -12.27 15.76 8.14
CA TYR A 30 -13.17 15.89 7.01
C TYR A 30 -14.63 16.14 7.43
N THR A 31 -15.13 15.39 8.43
CA THR A 31 -16.49 15.58 8.94
C THR A 31 -16.70 16.91 9.66
N ALA A 32 -15.63 17.51 10.20
CA ALA A 32 -15.64 18.82 10.82
C ALA A 32 -15.47 19.98 9.82
N GLY A 33 -15.24 19.68 8.53
CA GLY A 33 -14.92 20.69 7.51
C GLY A 33 -13.50 21.27 7.64
N GLU A 34 -12.61 20.55 8.32
CA GLU A 34 -11.21 20.92 8.51
C GLU A 34 -10.33 20.32 7.41
N GLU A 35 -9.15 20.90 7.21
CA GLU A 35 -8.15 20.35 6.29
C GLU A 35 -7.54 19.05 6.87
N MET A 36 -7.53 17.99 6.06
CA MET A 36 -6.98 16.70 6.46
C MET A 36 -5.46 16.75 6.56
N THR A 37 -4.91 16.34 7.69
CA THR A 37 -3.46 16.29 7.92
C THR A 37 -2.91 14.91 7.55
N ALA A 38 -1.81 14.87 6.79
CA ALA A 38 -1.09 13.65 6.45
C ALA A 38 0.36 13.76 6.90
N ASN A 39 0.80 12.81 7.72
CA ASN A 39 2.13 12.79 8.34
C ASN A 39 2.86 11.47 8.11
N LEU A 40 2.15 10.38 7.79
CA LEU A 40 2.71 9.03 7.69
C LEU A 40 2.56 8.41 6.30
N LEU A 41 1.39 8.46 5.68
CA LEU A 41 1.15 7.76 4.42
C LEU A 41 1.60 8.58 3.21
N PRO A 42 2.15 7.95 2.15
CA PRO A 42 2.11 6.51 1.84
C PRO A 42 3.13 5.64 2.60
N THR A 43 4.23 6.23 3.07
CA THR A 43 5.23 5.58 3.93
C THR A 43 5.93 6.64 4.77
N GLY A 44 6.22 6.35 6.05
CA GLY A 44 6.76 7.35 6.98
C GLY A 44 8.18 7.83 6.63
N SER A 45 8.86 7.16 5.70
CA SER A 45 10.16 7.58 5.16
C SER A 45 10.05 8.45 3.91
N ALA A 46 8.85 8.72 3.40
CA ALA A 46 8.65 9.51 2.20
C ALA A 46 8.94 11.00 2.45
N PRO A 47 9.45 11.73 1.45
CA PRO A 47 9.63 13.18 1.56
C PRO A 47 8.29 13.95 1.56
N LYS A 48 7.20 13.30 1.14
CA LYS A 48 5.85 13.86 1.06
C LYS A 48 4.83 12.85 1.53
N HIS A 49 3.80 13.36 2.19
CA HIS A 49 2.69 12.58 2.72
C HIS A 49 1.37 13.07 2.13
N TYR A 50 0.41 12.16 2.01
CA TYR A 50 -0.89 12.43 1.37
C TYR A 50 -2.04 11.81 2.18
N PRO A 51 -3.20 12.48 2.29
CA PRO A 51 -4.34 11.92 2.98
C PRO A 51 -4.82 10.61 2.35
N VAL A 52 -5.15 9.62 3.19
CA VAL A 52 -5.70 8.33 2.77
C VAL A 52 -7.21 8.28 2.94
N ALA A 53 -7.79 9.06 3.86
CA ALA A 53 -9.24 9.14 4.01
C ALA A 53 -9.89 9.54 2.67
N PHE A 54 -10.84 8.72 2.22
CA PHE A 54 -11.55 8.90 0.94
C PHE A 54 -10.64 8.90 -0.31
N ASN A 55 -9.44 8.34 -0.22
CA ASN A 55 -8.45 8.36 -1.29
C ASN A 55 -7.82 6.98 -1.52
N LEU A 56 -7.14 6.79 -2.65
CA LEU A 56 -6.36 5.59 -2.97
C LEU A 56 -4.91 6.03 -3.25
N LEU A 57 -3.94 5.51 -2.48
CA LEU A 57 -2.54 5.85 -2.66
C LEU A 57 -1.80 4.71 -3.35
N PRO A 58 -1.42 4.84 -4.63
CA PRO A 58 -0.70 3.80 -5.38
C PRO A 58 0.80 3.79 -5.04
N GLN A 59 1.11 3.80 -3.74
CA GLN A 59 2.46 3.72 -3.24
C GLN A 59 2.43 3.08 -1.85
N ILE A 60 3.17 1.98 -1.68
CA ILE A 60 3.45 1.37 -0.38
C ILE A 60 4.95 1.10 -0.31
N ASP A 61 5.60 1.58 0.75
CA ASP A 61 7.06 1.60 0.86
C ASP A 61 7.69 2.58 -0.17
N VAL A 62 9.02 2.60 -0.27
CA VAL A 62 9.76 3.52 -1.16
C VAL A 62 9.84 2.99 -2.59
N PHE A 63 9.97 3.88 -3.57
CA PHE A 63 10.32 3.51 -4.94
C PHE A 63 11.75 2.98 -5.04
N LEU A 64 11.95 2.05 -5.96
CA LEU A 64 13.24 1.50 -6.37
C LEU A 64 13.63 2.07 -7.75
N GLU A 65 14.84 1.76 -8.23
CA GLU A 65 15.38 2.27 -9.50
C GLU A 65 14.58 1.84 -10.74
N ASN A 66 13.77 0.79 -10.64
CA ASN A 66 12.93 0.26 -11.71
C ASN A 66 11.49 0.82 -11.69
N ASP A 67 11.26 1.91 -10.95
CA ASP A 67 9.96 2.58 -10.76
C ASP A 67 8.88 1.74 -10.06
N TYR A 68 9.18 0.51 -9.64
CA TYR A 68 8.34 -0.23 -8.71
C TYR A 68 8.64 0.19 -7.28
N THR A 69 7.63 0.09 -6.43
CA THR A 69 7.80 0.20 -4.99
C THR A 69 8.48 -1.05 -4.42
N LYS A 70 9.09 -0.90 -3.24
CA LYS A 70 9.69 -2.02 -2.53
C LYS A 70 8.66 -3.07 -2.12
N GLU A 71 7.43 -2.68 -1.82
CA GLU A 71 6.34 -3.64 -1.54
C GLU A 71 5.99 -4.49 -2.78
N GLU A 72 5.89 -3.86 -3.95
CA GLU A 72 5.68 -4.57 -5.21
C GLU A 72 6.79 -5.57 -5.48
N MET A 73 8.05 -5.17 -5.34
CA MET A 73 9.17 -6.08 -5.56
C MET A 73 9.28 -7.19 -4.51
N LYS A 74 8.84 -6.97 -3.27
CA LYS A 74 8.69 -8.06 -2.28
C LYS A 74 7.73 -9.13 -2.79
N MET A 75 6.57 -8.74 -3.35
CA MET A 75 5.62 -9.72 -3.90
C MET A 75 6.26 -10.59 -4.99
N VAL A 76 7.12 -10.00 -5.84
CA VAL A 76 7.86 -10.76 -6.87
C VAL A 76 8.83 -11.75 -6.23
N TYR A 77 9.76 -11.25 -5.42
CA TYR A 77 10.86 -12.06 -4.89
C TYR A 77 10.39 -13.11 -3.87
N GLU A 78 9.44 -12.76 -3.00
CA GLU A 78 8.91 -13.70 -2.01
C GLU A 78 8.10 -14.81 -2.67
N THR A 79 7.30 -14.50 -3.70
CA THR A 79 6.56 -15.53 -4.45
C THR A 79 7.52 -16.53 -5.09
N GLN A 80 8.54 -16.06 -5.80
CA GLN A 80 9.54 -16.91 -6.46
C GLN A 80 10.30 -17.76 -5.43
N LYS A 81 10.70 -17.16 -4.31
CA LYS A 81 11.42 -17.85 -3.24
C LYS A 81 10.57 -18.91 -2.54
N ILE A 82 9.33 -18.60 -2.17
CA ILE A 82 8.41 -19.52 -1.47
C ILE A 82 8.06 -20.72 -2.36
N LEU A 83 7.83 -20.46 -3.65
CA LEU A 83 7.46 -21.50 -4.61
C LEU A 83 8.67 -22.22 -5.25
N HIS A 84 9.89 -21.80 -4.91
CA HIS A 84 11.14 -22.34 -5.46
C HIS A 84 11.18 -22.30 -7.00
N ASP A 85 10.64 -21.24 -7.60
CA ASP A 85 10.53 -21.09 -9.06
C ASP A 85 10.71 -19.62 -9.48
N GLU A 86 11.91 -19.29 -9.96
CA GLU A 86 12.27 -17.95 -10.45
C GLU A 86 11.66 -17.63 -11.83
N THR A 87 11.06 -18.61 -12.50
CA THR A 87 10.44 -18.40 -13.83
C THR A 87 9.04 -17.81 -13.73
N ILE A 88 8.44 -17.78 -12.53
CA ILE A 88 7.13 -17.17 -12.29
C ILE A 88 7.24 -15.66 -12.48
N GLN A 89 6.46 -15.14 -13.42
CA GLN A 89 6.33 -13.70 -13.65
C GLN A 89 5.24 -13.12 -12.76
N VAL A 90 5.58 -12.18 -11.88
CA VAL A 90 4.62 -11.46 -11.05
C VAL A 90 4.58 -10.01 -11.50
N VAL A 91 3.39 -9.49 -11.78
CA VAL A 91 3.15 -8.08 -12.16
C VAL A 91 2.26 -7.46 -11.08
N PRO A 92 2.84 -6.94 -10.00
CA PRO A 92 2.08 -6.39 -8.88
C PRO A 92 1.86 -4.88 -9.04
N THR A 93 0.70 -4.42 -8.57
CA THR A 93 0.44 -3.02 -8.24
C THR A 93 -0.09 -2.95 -6.82
N THR A 94 0.57 -2.19 -5.95
CA THR A 94 0.17 -2.09 -4.55
C THR A 94 -0.47 -0.76 -4.21
N VAL A 95 -1.66 -0.80 -3.59
CA VAL A 95 -2.45 0.41 -3.30
C VAL A 95 -2.88 0.41 -1.85
N ARG A 96 -2.61 1.52 -1.14
CA ARG A 96 -3.15 1.76 0.19
C ARG A 96 -4.58 2.32 0.07
N VAL A 97 -5.51 1.71 0.81
CA VAL A 97 -6.93 2.06 0.78
C VAL A 97 -7.44 2.39 2.19
N PRO A 98 -8.54 3.16 2.35
CA PRO A 98 -9.07 3.59 3.65
C PRO A 98 -9.85 2.46 4.34
N VAL A 99 -9.17 1.34 4.56
CA VAL A 99 -9.66 0.16 5.25
C VAL A 99 -8.79 -0.05 6.49
N TYR A 100 -9.41 -0.22 7.66
CA TYR A 100 -8.68 -0.32 8.92
C TYR A 100 -7.82 -1.58 9.02
N ARG A 101 -8.36 -2.73 8.62
CA ARG A 101 -7.72 -4.06 8.77
C ARG A 101 -8.06 -4.95 7.59
N SER A 102 -7.22 -5.96 7.39
CA SER A 102 -7.33 -6.96 6.32
C SER A 102 -6.98 -6.40 4.93
N HIS A 103 -6.28 -7.19 4.14
CA HIS A 103 -5.93 -6.85 2.76
C HIS A 103 -6.89 -7.57 1.81
N SER A 104 -7.13 -6.97 0.66
CA SER A 104 -7.81 -7.64 -0.45
C SER A 104 -6.90 -7.62 -1.67
N GLU A 105 -7.04 -8.61 -2.53
CA GLU A 105 -6.22 -8.74 -3.74
C GLU A 105 -7.13 -9.17 -4.90
N SER A 106 -7.01 -8.47 -6.02
CA SER A 106 -7.55 -8.92 -7.29
C SER A 106 -6.44 -9.66 -8.04
N VAL A 107 -6.63 -10.96 -8.28
CA VAL A 107 -5.62 -11.85 -8.86
C VAL A 107 -6.12 -12.42 -10.19
N LEU A 108 -5.33 -12.25 -11.25
CA LEU A 108 -5.62 -12.67 -12.63
C LEU A 108 -4.55 -13.62 -13.17
#